data_AF-A0ABD7X2N2-F1
#
_entry.id   AF-A0ABD7X2N2-F1
#
_cell.length_a   1.000
_cell.length_b   1.000
_cell.length_c   1.000
_cell.angle_alpha   90.00
_cell.angle_beta   90.00
_cell.angle_gamma   90.00
#
_symmetry.space_group_name_H-M   'P 1'
#
loop_
_entity.id
_entity.type
_entity.pdbx_description
1 polymer ?
#
loop_
_entity_poly.entity_id
_entity_poly.type
_entity_poly.pdbx_seq_one_letter_code
_entity_poly.pdbx_strand_id
1 'polypeptide(L)' 'MHLEHPEITQVNRTGYVNMVAQSEHAGVDYFGTEILIGDEIVTDDNTGEVVLKEDLEKYLEEEYGFKFTTAE' A
#
# COMPACT_ATOMS: atom_id res chain seq x y z
N MET A 1 15.31 40.93 1.15
CA MET A 1 13.96 40.78 0.61
C MET A 1 13.75 39.29 0.39
N HIS A 2 12.83 38.65 1.13
CA HIS A 2 12.51 37.24 0.91
C HIS A 2 11.56 37.17 -0.28
N LEU A 3 12.07 36.83 -1.47
CA LEU A 3 11.22 36.51 -2.61
C LEU A 3 10.71 35.08 -2.40
N GLU A 4 9.53 34.98 -1.82
CA GLU A 4 8.75 33.75 -1.82
C GLU A 4 8.43 33.34 -3.26
N HIS A 5 8.65 32.06 -3.58
CA HIS A 5 8.28 31.52 -4.88
C HIS A 5 6.77 31.66 -5.06
N PRO A 6 6.29 32.12 -6.23
CA PRO A 6 4.86 32.40 -6.43
C PRO A 6 3.95 31.20 -6.15
N GLU A 7 4.48 29.99 -6.32
CA GLU A 7 3.78 28.73 -6.00
C GLU A 7 3.56 28.54 -4.49
N ILE A 8 4.53 28.93 -3.65
CA ILE A 8 4.40 28.88 -2.19
C ILE A 8 3.37 29.91 -1.72
N THR A 9 3.39 31.12 -2.28
CA THR A 9 2.41 32.18 -2.00
C THR A 9 0.99 31.73 -2.36
N GLN A 10 0.85 31.04 -3.50
CA GLN A 10 -0.43 30.51 -3.96
C GLN A 10 -0.92 29.40 -3.02
N VAL A 11 -0.09 28.40 -2.67
CA VAL A 11 -0.45 27.34 -1.73
C VAL A 11 -0.83 27.87 -0.35
N ASN A 12 -0.10 28.86 0.18
CA ASN A 12 -0.45 29.48 1.46
C ASN A 12 -1.79 30.23 1.40
N ARG A 13 -2.17 30.76 0.23
CA ARG A 13 -3.42 31.50 0.04
C ARG A 13 -4.62 30.60 -0.25
N THR A 14 -4.43 29.53 -1.01
CA THR A 14 -5.52 28.67 -1.52
C THR A 14 -5.57 27.29 -0.86
N GLY A 15 -4.59 26.96 -0.02
CA GLY A 15 -4.30 25.59 0.40
C GLY A 15 -3.61 24.79 -0.71
N TYR A 16 -3.25 23.54 -0.39
CA TYR A 16 -2.79 22.58 -1.40
C TYR A 16 -3.96 22.20 -2.31
N VAL A 17 -3.82 22.47 -3.61
CA VAL A 17 -4.76 22.01 -4.65
C VAL A 17 -4.46 20.55 -5.00
N ASN A 18 -4.51 19.67 -4.00
CA ASN A 18 -4.33 18.24 -4.23
C ASN A 18 -5.59 17.51 -3.81
N MET A 19 -6.62 17.64 -4.67
CA MET A 19 -7.81 16.78 -4.67
C MET A 19 -7.62 15.61 -5.63
N VAL A 20 -6.40 15.11 -5.80
CA VAL A 20 -6.26 13.76 -6.33
C VAL A 20 -6.77 12.87 -5.20
N ALA A 21 -7.96 12.30 -5.38
CA ALA A 21 -8.51 11.34 -4.43
C ALA A 21 -7.45 10.26 -4.22
N GLN A 22 -6.72 10.35 -3.12
CA GLN A 22 -5.91 9.24 -2.68
C GLN A 22 -6.90 8.12 -2.42
N SER A 23 -6.71 6.99 -3.11
CA SER A 23 -7.50 5.79 -2.85
C SER A 23 -7.53 5.57 -1.35
N GLU A 24 -8.71 5.26 -0.80
CA GLU A 24 -8.85 5.12 0.66
C GLU A 24 -7.84 4.06 1.13
N HIS A 25 -6.84 4.49 1.92
CA HIS A 25 -5.78 3.61 2.41
C HIS A 25 -6.37 2.75 3.54
N ALA A 26 -6.36 1.44 3.36
CA ALA A 26 -6.88 0.46 4.32
C ALA A 26 -5.79 -0.05 5.28
N GLY A 27 -4.51 0.06 4.91
CA GLY A 27 -3.38 -0.35 5.72
C GLY A 27 -2.12 -0.58 4.89
N VAL A 28 -1.20 -1.37 5.44
CA VAL A 28 -0.04 -1.92 4.75
C VAL A 28 0.00 -3.42 4.95
N ASP A 29 0.49 -4.14 3.95
CA ASP A 29 0.65 -5.59 4.00
C ASP A 29 1.97 -5.99 4.70
N TYR A 30 2.18 -7.30 4.87
CA TYR A 30 3.38 -7.89 5.45
C TYR A 30 4.68 -7.43 4.77
N PHE A 31 4.67 -7.22 3.45
CA PHE A 31 5.82 -6.75 2.68
C PHE A 31 5.98 -5.22 2.70
N GLY A 32 5.08 -4.49 3.37
CA GLY A 32 5.06 -3.04 3.42
C GLY A 32 4.42 -2.38 2.20
N THR A 33 3.73 -3.15 1.37
CA THR A 33 2.92 -2.64 0.25
C THR A 33 1.64 -2.02 0.78
N GLU A 34 1.25 -0.87 0.24
CA GLU A 34 0.01 -0.20 0.64
C GLU A 34 -1.21 -1.02 0.24
N ILE A 35 -2.12 -1.26 1.19
CA ILE A 35 -3.42 -1.90 0.94
C ILE A 35 -4.45 -0.79 0.74
N LEU A 36 -5.14 -0.81 -0.39
CA LEU A 36 -6.21 0.12 -0.72
C LEU A 36 -7.58 -0.54 -0.50
N ILE A 37 -8.60 0.27 -0.25
CA ILE A 37 -9.98 -0.23 -0.16
C ILE A 37 -10.39 -0.84 -1.50
N GLY A 38 -10.73 -2.13 -1.46
CA GLY A 38 -11.10 -2.92 -2.63
C GLY A 38 -10.04 -3.93 -3.05
N ASP A 39 -8.83 -3.87 -2.50
CA ASP A 39 -7.81 -4.89 -2.73
C ASP A 39 -8.22 -6.23 -2.10
N GLU A 40 -7.82 -7.31 -2.77
CA GLU A 40 -7.97 -8.65 -2.22
C GLU A 40 -6.82 -8.92 -1.25
N ILE A 41 -7.15 -9.11 0.02
CA ILE A 41 -6.19 -9.43 1.08
C ILE A 41 -6.44 -10.82 1.65
N VAL A 42 -5.40 -11.40 2.23
CA VAL A 42 -5.44 -12.63 3.00
C VAL A 42 -4.88 -12.33 4.39
N THR A 43 -5.56 -12.82 5.41
CA THR A 43 -5.11 -12.69 6.81
C THR A 43 -4.68 -14.06 7.30
N ASP A 44 -3.46 -14.16 7.81
CA ASP A 44 -3.02 -15.35 8.53
C ASP A 44 -3.47 -15.26 9.99
N ASP A 45 -4.46 -16.05 10.38
CA ASP A 45 -5.02 -16.03 11.74
C ASP A 45 -4.03 -16.51 12.81
N ASN A 46 -2.98 -17.23 12.41
CA ASN A 46 -1.96 -17.74 13.33
C ASN A 46 -0.99 -16.64 13.79
N THR A 47 -0.59 -15.76 12.88
CA THR A 47 0.35 -14.66 13.16
C THR A 47 -0.35 -13.31 13.34
N GLY A 48 -1.55 -13.15 12.76
CA GLY A 48 -2.26 -11.87 12.68
C GLY A 48 -1.80 -10.99 11.50
N GLU A 49 -0.91 -11.48 10.65
CA GLU A 49 -0.37 -10.73 9.52
C GLU A 49 -1.39 -10.66 8.37
N VAL A 50 -1.33 -9.56 7.62
CA VAL A 50 -2.17 -9.32 6.44
C VAL A 50 -1.28 -9.22 5.23
N VAL A 51 -1.56 -9.98 4.19
CA VAL A 51 -0.83 -9.99 2.92
C VAL A 51 -1.77 -9.71 1.77
N LEU A 52 -1.30 -8.99 0.75
CA LEU A 52 -2.07 -8.87 -0.49
C LEU A 52 -2.16 -10.25 -1.16
N LYS A 53 -3.32 -10.58 -1.73
CA LYS A 53 -3.57 -11.90 -2.32
C LYS A 53 -2.61 -12.22 -3.46
N GLU A 54 -2.13 -11.22 -4.18
CA GLU A 54 -1.11 -11.37 -5.23
C GLU A 54 0.26 -11.82 -4.69
N ASP A 55 0.60 -11.43 -3.46
CA ASP A 55 1.85 -11.79 -2.79
C ASP A 55 1.72 -13.03 -1.90
N LEU A 56 0.54 -13.67 -1.85
CA LEU A 56 0.28 -14.83 -0.99
C LEU A 56 1.22 -16.00 -1.29
N GLU A 57 1.43 -16.35 -2.55
CA GLU A 57 2.31 -17.48 -2.91
C GLU A 57 3.72 -17.23 -2.37
N LYS A 58 4.26 -16.03 -2.59
CA LYS A 58 5.57 -15.62 -2.07
C LYS A 58 5.62 -15.68 -0.54
N TYR A 59 4.60 -15.16 0.15
CA TYR A 59 4.51 -15.25 1.61
C TYR A 59 4.53 -16.70 2.11
N LEU A 60 3.81 -17.61 1.46
CA LEU A 60 3.79 -19.03 1.81
C LEU A 60 5.12 -19.73 1.50
N GLU A 61 5.83 -19.33 0.45
CA GLU A 61 7.18 -19.85 0.16
C GLU A 61 8.20 -19.37 1.18
N GLU A 62 8.21 -18.07 1.53
CA GLU A 62 9.23 -17.47 2.39
C GLU A 62 9.03 -17.79 3.87
N GLU A 63 7.80 -17.65 4.39
CA GLU A 63 7.51 -17.84 5.82
C GLU A 63 7.26 -19.31 6.18
N TYR A 64 6.63 -20.07 5.26
CA TYR A 64 6.20 -21.45 5.52
C TYR A 64 6.93 -22.51 4.67
N GLY A 65 7.78 -22.14 3.72
CA GLY A 65 8.59 -23.07 2.94
C GLY A 65 7.81 -23.88 1.90
N PHE A 66 6.66 -23.40 1.44
CA PHE A 66 5.87 -24.05 0.41
C PHE A 66 6.63 -24.08 -0.93
N LYS A 67 6.23 -24.99 -1.82
CA LYS A 67 6.75 -25.07 -3.19
C LYS A 67 5.59 -25.21 -4.15
N PHE A 68 5.42 -24.23 -5.02
CA PHE A 68 4.38 -24.23 -6.03
C PHE A 68 4.91 -24.87 -7.32
N THR A 69 4.22 -25.91 -7.80
CA THR A 69 4.59 -26.64 -9.03
C THR A 69 3.34 -26.96 -9.85
N THR A 70 3.43 -26.86 -11.17
CA THR A 70 2.37 -27.30 -12.09
C THR A 70 2.49 -28.79 -12.35
N ALA A 71 1.39 -29.54 -12.25
CA ALA A 71 1.35 -30.96 -12.59
C ALA A 71 1.44 -31.17 -14.11
N GLU A 72 2.17 -32.20 -14.54
CA GLU A 72 2.29 -32.65 -15.94
C GLU A 72 1.46 -33.92 -16.21
#